data_AF-A0A7Y2DRH0-F1
#
_entry.id   AF-A0A7Y2DRH0-F1
#
_cell.length_a   1.000
_cell.length_b   1.000
_cell.length_c   1.000
_cell.angle_alpha   90.00
_cell.angle_beta   90.00
_cell.angle_gamma   90.00
#
_symmetry.space_group_name_H-M   'P 1'
#
loop_
_entity.id
_entity.type
_entity.pdbx_description
1 polymer ?
#
loop_
_entity_poly.entity_id
_entity_poly.type
_entity_poly.pdbx_seq_one_letter_code
_entity_poly.pdbx_strand_id
1 'polypeptide(L)'
;MSPILVVALIILVTLLVIVLAVVGVTAVGARKVKRHYQGQQELVPGHKSAAPLNWTGSPKREALQHRRLVKAMQLARSVHSPAEADALGRQAILIEQELVRAALMPKGTKKKALDTTESLVSSVEELAAGVYERSSPLPMIETDLRELRQRLRLLEEARRELG
;
A
#
# COMPACT_ATOMS: atom_id res chain seq x y z
N MET A 1 35.60 0.11 -51.48
CA MET A 1 34.30 0.59 -50.94
C MET A 1 34.28 2.10 -51.04
N SER A 2 33.21 2.68 -51.61
CA SER A 2 33.07 4.14 -51.69
C SER A 2 33.06 4.75 -50.28
N PRO A 3 33.77 5.86 -50.02
CA PRO A 3 33.75 6.54 -48.72
C PRO A 3 32.33 6.95 -48.31
N ILE A 4 31.45 7.20 -49.29
CA ILE A 4 30.04 7.54 -49.07
C ILE A 4 29.28 6.35 -48.44
N LEU A 5 29.56 5.11 -48.89
CA LEU A 5 28.94 3.92 -48.32
C LEU A 5 29.40 3.66 -46.89
N VAL A 6 30.66 3.95 -46.58
CA VAL A 6 31.21 3.82 -45.21
C VAL A 6 30.53 4.83 -44.28
N VAL A 7 30.41 6.08 -44.70
CA VAL A 7 29.76 7.13 -43.90
C VAL A 7 28.27 6.82 -43.69
N ALA A 8 27.56 6.39 -44.73
CA ALA A 8 26.14 6.00 -44.62
C ALA A 8 25.94 4.83 -43.64
N LEU A 9 26.82 3.83 -43.67
CA LEU A 9 26.76 2.69 -42.76
C LEU A 9 27.02 3.12 -41.31
N ILE A 10 27.99 3.99 -41.07
CA ILE A 10 28.30 4.51 -39.72
C ILE A 10 27.09 5.28 -39.17
N ILE A 11 26.47 6.15 -39.98
CA ILE A 11 25.29 6.90 -39.57
C ILE A 11 24.13 5.96 -39.24
N LEU A 12 23.87 4.95 -40.08
CA LEU A 12 22.80 3.98 -39.87
C LEU A 12 23.01 3.18 -38.57
N VAL A 13 24.21 2.67 -38.34
CA VAL A 13 24.54 1.93 -37.11
C VAL A 13 24.42 2.82 -35.88
N THR A 14 24.87 4.07 -35.96
CA THR A 14 24.77 5.03 -34.86
C THR A 14 23.30 5.32 -34.52
N LEU A 15 22.46 5.55 -35.53
CA LEU A 15 21.01 5.72 -35.37
C LEU A 15 20.36 4.51 -34.73
N LEU A 16 20.71 3.30 -35.17
CA LEU A 16 20.18 2.06 -34.62
C LEU A 16 20.54 1.89 -33.15
N VAL A 17 21.78 2.18 -32.76
CA VAL A 17 22.24 2.12 -31.36
C VAL A 17 21.48 3.13 -30.48
N ILE A 18 21.27 4.35 -30.97
CA ILE A 18 20.51 5.38 -30.24
C ILE A 18 19.06 4.93 -30.03
N VAL A 19 18.39 4.42 -31.07
CA VAL A 19 17.01 3.92 -30.97
C VAL A 19 16.92 2.77 -29.97
N LEU A 20 17.83 1.80 -30.03
CA LEU A 20 17.87 0.68 -29.08
C LEU A 20 18.12 1.12 -27.64
N ALA A 21 19.00 2.10 -27.42
CA ALA A 21 19.26 2.66 -26.11
C ALA A 21 18.01 3.36 -25.53
N VAL A 22 17.32 4.17 -26.33
CA VAL A 22 16.08 4.86 -25.90
C VAL A 22 14.98 3.86 -25.55
N VAL A 23 14.77 2.83 -26.37
CA VAL A 23 13.78 1.77 -26.12
C VAL A 23 14.15 0.95 -24.87
N GLY A 24 15.45 0.63 -24.69
CA GLY A 24 15.92 -0.11 -23.52
C GLY A 24 15.70 0.64 -22.21
N VAL A 25 16.06 1.92 -22.16
CA VAL A 25 15.91 2.76 -20.95
C VAL A 25 14.43 2.96 -20.60
N THR A 26 13.58 3.24 -21.59
CA THR A 26 12.14 3.44 -21.37
C THR A 26 11.44 2.15 -20.90
N ALA A 27 11.78 1.00 -21.48
CA ALA A 27 11.18 -0.29 -21.08
C ALA A 27 11.59 -0.72 -19.65
N VAL A 28 12.85 -0.51 -19.26
CA VAL A 28 13.34 -0.82 -17.90
C VAL A 28 12.73 0.15 -16.89
N GLY A 29 12.65 1.44 -17.22
CA GLY A 29 11.99 2.45 -16.40
C GLY A 29 10.52 2.12 -16.17
N ALA A 30 9.76 1.83 -17.23
CA ALA A 30 8.35 1.46 -17.13
C ALA A 30 8.11 0.21 -16.27
N ARG A 31 9.00 -0.80 -16.35
CA ARG A 31 8.91 -2.00 -15.50
C ARG A 31 9.19 -1.71 -14.03
N LYS A 32 10.20 -0.90 -13.71
CA LYS A 32 10.49 -0.49 -12.32
C LYS A 32 9.34 0.31 -11.72
N VAL A 33 8.82 1.27 -12.48
CA VAL A 33 7.69 2.11 -12.08
C VAL A 33 6.45 1.26 -11.82
N LYS A 34 6.13 0.33 -12.74
CA LYS A 34 5.03 -0.61 -12.57
C LYS A 34 5.18 -1.47 -11.32
N ARG A 35 6.37 -2.03 -11.04
CA ARG A 35 6.62 -2.83 -9.83
C ARG A 35 6.48 -2.00 -8.55
N HIS A 36 6.98 -0.77 -8.56
CA HIS A 36 6.88 0.12 -7.40
C HIS A 36 5.42 0.46 -7.07
N TYR A 37 4.61 0.78 -8.08
CA TYR A 37 3.19 1.05 -7.86
C TYR A 37 2.37 -0.20 -7.56
N GLN A 38 2.74 -1.37 -8.10
CA GLN A 38 2.08 -2.62 -7.75
C GLN A 38 2.27 -2.96 -6.27
N GLY A 39 3.49 -2.82 -5.74
CA GLY A 39 3.75 -3.05 -4.32
C GLY A 39 2.94 -2.13 -3.39
N GLN A 40 2.68 -0.89 -3.82
CA GLN A 40 1.85 0.05 -3.05
C GLN A 40 0.34 -0.28 -3.07
N GLN A 41 -0.10 -1.12 -4.01
CA GLN A 41 -1.49 -1.59 -4.12
C GLN A 41 -1.71 -2.92 -3.39
N GLU A 42 -0.67 -3.57 -2.86
CA GLU A 42 -0.78 -4.91 -2.28
C GLU A 42 -1.54 -4.90 -0.94
N LEU A 43 -2.66 -5.63 -0.92
CA LEU A 43 -3.45 -5.91 0.27
C LEU A 43 -2.84 -6.98 1.17
N VAL A 44 -1.96 -7.81 0.63
CA VAL A 44 -1.15 -8.78 1.36
C VAL A 44 0.23 -8.78 0.71
N PRO A 45 1.34 -8.64 1.46
CA PRO A 45 2.68 -8.64 0.89
C PRO A 45 2.93 -9.88 0.04
N GLY A 46 3.37 -9.68 -1.21
CA GLY A 46 3.63 -10.78 -2.14
C GLY A 46 2.38 -11.33 -2.83
N HIS A 47 1.18 -10.84 -2.48
CA HIS A 47 -0.03 -11.10 -3.26
C HIS A 47 -0.27 -9.97 -4.25
N LYS A 48 -0.25 -10.32 -5.54
CA LYS A 48 -0.49 -9.36 -6.62
C LYS A 48 -1.92 -8.83 -6.55
N SER A 49 -2.07 -7.52 -6.36
CA SER A 49 -3.37 -6.85 -6.37
C SER A 49 -4.09 -7.05 -7.72
N ALA A 50 -5.41 -7.28 -7.64
CA ALA A 50 -6.30 -7.32 -8.79
C ALA A 50 -6.69 -5.90 -9.29
N ALA A 51 -6.37 -4.86 -8.52
CA ALA A 51 -6.70 -3.48 -8.86
C ALA A 51 -6.00 -3.03 -10.16
N PRO A 52 -6.72 -2.38 -11.08
CA PRO A 52 -6.13 -1.74 -12.24
C PRO A 52 -5.08 -0.69 -11.86
N LEU A 53 -3.97 -0.64 -12.61
CA LEU A 53 -2.91 0.36 -12.40
C LEU A 53 -3.39 1.81 -12.52
N ASN A 54 -4.44 2.06 -13.30
CA ASN A 54 -5.01 3.39 -13.46
C ASN A 54 -5.79 3.88 -12.23
N TRP A 55 -5.95 3.05 -11.19
CA TRP A 55 -6.51 3.48 -9.90
C TRP A 55 -5.50 4.26 -9.05
N THR A 56 -4.19 4.09 -9.30
CA THR A 56 -3.16 4.86 -8.60
C THR A 56 -3.36 6.35 -8.86
N GLY A 57 -3.66 7.11 -7.79
CA GLY A 57 -3.90 8.55 -7.88
C GLY A 57 -5.23 8.95 -8.51
N SER A 58 -6.09 8.00 -8.89
CA SER A 58 -7.41 8.32 -9.45
C SER A 58 -8.38 8.81 -8.37
N PRO A 59 -9.16 9.87 -8.64
CA PRO A 59 -10.22 10.33 -7.73
C PRO A 59 -11.53 9.54 -7.88
N LYS A 60 -11.56 8.50 -8.73
CA LYS A 60 -12.75 7.67 -8.92
C LYS A 60 -13.12 6.94 -7.63
N ARG A 61 -14.42 6.74 -7.40
CA ARG A 61 -14.96 6.11 -6.19
C ARG A 61 -14.35 4.72 -5.95
N GLU A 62 -14.25 3.90 -6.99
CA GLU A 62 -13.62 2.57 -6.91
C GLU A 62 -12.16 2.63 -6.45
N ALA A 63 -11.39 3.60 -6.95
CA ALA A 63 -9.99 3.77 -6.58
C ALA A 63 -9.84 4.25 -5.13
N LEU A 64 -10.75 5.11 -4.66
CA LEU A 64 -10.78 5.56 -3.26
C LEU A 64 -11.10 4.42 -2.30
N GLN A 65 -12.10 3.59 -2.62
CA GLN A 65 -12.44 2.41 -1.82
C GLN A 65 -11.27 1.41 -1.74
N HIS A 66 -10.56 1.18 -2.85
CA HIS A 66 -9.37 0.33 -2.85
C HIS A 66 -8.24 0.91 -1.99
N ARG A 67 -7.95 2.22 -2.08
CA ARG A 67 -6.93 2.87 -1.23
C ARG A 67 -7.26 2.78 0.26
N ARG A 68 -8.54 2.92 0.60
CA ARG A 68 -9.07 2.72 1.96
C ARG A 68 -8.80 1.30 2.46
N LEU A 69 -9.13 0.30 1.64
CA LEU A 69 -8.85 -1.11 1.93
C LEU A 69 -7.35 -1.39 2.13
N VAL A 70 -6.49 -0.82 1.28
CA VAL A 70 -5.02 -0.92 1.44
C VAL A 70 -4.56 -0.34 2.78
N LYS A 71 -5.05 0.85 3.16
CA LYS A 71 -4.71 1.48 4.43
C LYS A 71 -5.18 0.65 5.63
N ALA A 72 -6.40 0.12 5.58
CA ALA A 72 -6.92 -0.78 6.62
C ALA A 72 -5.99 -1.98 6.81
N MET A 73 -5.55 -2.60 5.72
CA MET A 73 -4.66 -3.76 5.81
C MET A 73 -3.24 -3.39 6.26
N GLN A 74 -2.73 -2.20 5.91
CA GLN A 74 -1.48 -1.69 6.46
C GLN A 74 -1.58 -1.46 7.98
N LEU A 75 -2.71 -0.95 8.46
CA LEU A 75 -2.98 -0.77 9.89
C LEU A 75 -3.06 -2.12 10.62
N ALA A 76 -3.83 -3.08 10.09
CA ALA A 76 -3.92 -4.41 10.69
C ALA A 76 -2.56 -5.12 10.77
N ARG A 77 -1.67 -4.87 9.80
CA ARG A 77 -0.32 -5.45 9.76
C ARG A 77 0.71 -4.69 10.59
N SER A 78 0.42 -3.48 11.08
CA SER A 78 1.37 -2.73 11.89
C SER A 78 1.50 -3.26 13.32
N VAL A 79 0.60 -4.17 13.73
CA VAL A 79 0.56 -4.75 15.07
C VAL A 79 1.03 -6.21 15.12
N HIS A 80 1.43 -6.66 16.30
CA HIS A 80 2.06 -7.96 16.56
C HIS A 80 1.07 -9.15 16.58
N SER A 81 0.07 -9.17 15.68
CA SER A 81 -0.85 -10.30 15.49
C SER A 81 -0.89 -10.75 14.01
N PRO A 82 0.15 -11.44 13.52
CA PRO A 82 0.27 -11.80 12.10
C PRO A 82 -0.86 -12.73 11.63
N ALA A 83 -1.35 -13.63 12.49
CA ALA A 83 -2.42 -14.56 12.14
C ALA A 83 -3.77 -13.86 11.89
N GLU A 84 -4.13 -12.87 12.72
CA GLU A 84 -5.36 -12.06 12.51
C GLU A 84 -5.24 -11.20 11.26
N ALA A 85 -4.06 -10.58 11.04
CA ALA A 85 -3.80 -9.76 9.86
C ALA A 85 -3.87 -10.58 8.56
N ASP A 86 -3.36 -11.82 8.56
CA ASP A 86 -3.43 -12.72 7.40
C ASP A 86 -4.87 -13.20 7.12
N ALA A 87 -5.63 -13.52 8.16
CA ALA A 87 -7.04 -13.89 8.01
C ALA A 87 -7.86 -12.75 7.40
N LEU A 88 -7.68 -11.53 7.91
CA LEU A 88 -8.32 -10.32 7.38
C LEU A 88 -7.85 -10.03 5.94
N GLY A 89 -6.56 -10.25 5.65
CA GLY A 89 -5.98 -10.08 4.32
C GLY A 89 -6.62 -10.98 3.26
N ARG A 90 -6.90 -12.24 3.58
CA ARG A 90 -7.63 -13.16 2.68
C ARG A 90 -9.03 -12.64 2.34
N GLN A 91 -9.74 -12.09 3.31
CA GLN A 91 -11.07 -11.51 3.10
C GLN A 91 -11.00 -10.21 2.29
N ALA A 92 -10.01 -9.36 2.56
CA ALA A 92 -9.77 -8.14 1.81
C ALA A 92 -9.50 -8.41 0.32
N ILE A 93 -8.78 -9.49 -0.02
CA ILE A 93 -8.57 -9.90 -1.43
C ILE A 93 -9.90 -10.20 -2.14
N LEU A 94 -10.82 -10.92 -1.48
CA LEU A 94 -12.13 -11.21 -2.07
C LEU A 94 -12.95 -9.93 -2.31
N ILE A 95 -12.89 -8.99 -1.36
CA ILE A 95 -13.55 -7.69 -1.47
C ILE A 95 -12.93 -6.86 -2.60
N GLU A 96 -11.61 -6.88 -2.78
CA GLU A 96 -10.94 -6.23 -3.90
C GLU A 96 -11.39 -6.79 -5.26
N GLN A 97 -11.49 -8.10 -5.38
CA GLN A 97 -11.96 -8.75 -6.60
C GLN A 97 -13.39 -8.33 -6.93
N GLU A 98 -14.26 -8.26 -5.92
CA GLU A 98 -15.64 -7.79 -6.10
C GLU A 98 -15.68 -6.30 -6.46
N LEU A 99 -14.82 -5.46 -5.86
CA LEU A 99 -14.68 -4.05 -6.20
C LEU A 99 -14.25 -3.85 -7.65
N VAL A 100 -13.29 -4.64 -8.13
CA VAL A 100 -12.86 -4.64 -9.54
C VAL A 100 -14.01 -5.07 -10.45
N ARG A 101 -14.76 -6.11 -10.08
CA ARG A 101 -15.95 -6.55 -10.82
C ARG A 101 -17.02 -5.45 -10.88
N ALA A 102 -17.33 -4.81 -9.76
CA ALA A 102 -18.27 -3.70 -9.67
C ALA A 102 -17.83 -2.51 -10.54
N ALA A 103 -16.53 -2.21 -10.58
CA ALA A 103 -15.99 -1.11 -11.37
C ALA A 103 -16.16 -1.30 -12.89
N LEU A 104 -16.23 -2.57 -13.35
CA LEU A 104 -16.44 -2.95 -14.74
C LEU A 104 -17.92 -3.01 -15.15
N MET A 105 -18.85 -2.89 -14.20
CA MET A 105 -20.29 -2.95 -14.51
C MET A 105 -20.79 -1.72 -15.29
N PRO A 106 -21.89 -1.86 -16.05
CA PRO A 106 -22.59 -0.74 -16.66
C PRO A 106 -23.07 0.28 -15.62
N LYS A 107 -23.15 1.57 -16.00
CA LYS A 107 -23.44 2.69 -15.08
C LYS A 107 -24.68 2.47 -14.19
N GLY A 108 -25.73 1.85 -14.71
CA GLY A 108 -26.99 1.62 -13.99
C GLY A 108 -26.87 0.66 -12.80
N THR A 109 -26.05 -0.39 -12.90
CA THR A 109 -25.84 -1.38 -11.83
C THR A 109 -24.57 -1.10 -11.02
N LYS A 110 -23.58 -0.41 -11.63
CA LYS A 110 -22.31 -0.05 -11.00
C LYS A 110 -22.48 0.71 -9.68
N LYS A 111 -23.42 1.66 -9.61
CA LYS A 111 -23.63 2.44 -8.39
C LYS A 111 -23.97 1.54 -7.20
N LYS A 112 -24.98 0.68 -7.36
CA LYS A 112 -25.44 -0.24 -6.31
C LYS A 112 -24.34 -1.22 -5.91
N ALA A 113 -23.61 -1.78 -6.88
CA ALA A 113 -22.50 -2.67 -6.61
C ALA A 113 -21.39 -1.96 -5.80
N LEU A 114 -21.07 -0.70 -6.15
CA LEU A 114 -20.09 0.10 -5.41
C LEU A 114 -20.58 0.51 -4.02
N ASP A 115 -21.89 0.67 -3.80
CA ASP A 115 -22.47 0.90 -2.48
C ASP A 115 -22.30 -0.35 -1.59
N THR A 116 -22.53 -1.54 -2.15
CA THR A 116 -22.30 -2.81 -1.44
C THR A 116 -20.83 -3.00 -1.07
N THR A 117 -19.90 -2.76 -2.01
CA THR A 117 -18.47 -2.87 -1.71
C THR A 117 -18.01 -1.83 -0.71
N GLU A 118 -18.63 -0.64 -0.67
CA GLU A 118 -18.34 0.38 0.34
C GLU A 118 -18.63 -0.12 1.75
N SER A 119 -19.79 -0.75 1.96
CA SER A 119 -20.14 -1.33 3.26
C SER A 119 -19.13 -2.40 3.67
N LEU A 120 -18.72 -3.26 2.74
CA LEU A 120 -17.73 -4.32 3.01
C LEU A 120 -16.36 -3.73 3.37
N VAL A 121 -15.92 -2.68 2.66
CA VAL A 121 -14.66 -1.98 2.96
C VAL A 121 -14.72 -1.34 4.34
N SER A 122 -15.82 -0.68 4.70
CA SER A 122 -15.99 -0.11 6.04
C SER A 122 -15.94 -1.18 7.14
N SER A 123 -16.54 -2.35 6.93
CA SER A 123 -16.41 -3.46 7.89
C SER A 123 -14.97 -3.95 8.05
N VAL A 124 -14.18 -4.00 6.96
CA VAL A 124 -12.75 -4.34 7.06
C VAL A 124 -11.96 -3.28 7.81
N GLU A 125 -12.27 -1.99 7.61
CA GLU A 125 -11.65 -0.90 8.36
C GLU A 125 -11.92 -0.99 9.86
N GLU A 126 -13.16 -1.26 10.26
CA GLU A 126 -13.55 -1.47 11.65
C GLU A 126 -12.83 -2.68 12.26
N LEU A 127 -12.78 -3.81 11.54
CA LEU A 127 -12.05 -4.99 11.98
C LEU A 127 -10.55 -4.72 12.13
N ALA A 128 -9.94 -4.02 11.16
CA ALA A 128 -8.53 -3.63 11.22
C ALA A 128 -8.24 -2.70 12.41
N ALA A 129 -9.12 -1.75 12.69
CA ALA A 129 -9.03 -0.89 13.86
C ALA A 129 -9.15 -1.72 15.15
N GLY A 130 -10.09 -2.66 15.23
CA GLY A 130 -10.22 -3.55 16.39
C GLY A 130 -9.00 -4.45 16.61
N VAL A 131 -8.39 -4.98 15.54
CA VAL A 131 -7.11 -5.73 15.61
C VAL A 131 -6.01 -4.83 16.16
N TYR A 132 -5.93 -3.59 15.66
CA TYR A 132 -4.95 -2.61 16.12
C TYR A 132 -5.12 -2.26 17.59
N GLU A 133 -6.33 -1.95 18.03
CA GLU A 133 -6.65 -1.58 19.42
C GLU A 133 -6.34 -2.71 20.39
N ARG A 134 -6.75 -3.96 20.09
CA ARG A 134 -6.45 -5.12 20.95
C ARG A 134 -4.96 -5.41 21.07
N SER A 135 -4.22 -5.13 20.00
CA SER A 135 -2.78 -5.43 19.92
C SER A 135 -1.91 -4.23 20.31
N SER A 136 -2.51 -3.09 20.65
CA SER A 136 -1.79 -1.86 20.95
C SER A 136 -1.19 -1.90 22.36
N PRO A 137 0.13 -1.74 22.52
CA PRO A 137 0.79 -1.68 23.83
C PRO A 137 0.67 -0.31 24.50
N LEU A 138 0.05 0.69 23.84
CA LEU A 138 -0.10 2.06 24.36
C LEU A 138 -0.65 2.15 25.79
N PRO A 139 -1.74 1.44 26.17
CA PRO A 139 -2.22 1.46 27.56
C PRO A 139 -1.19 0.92 28.56
N MET A 140 -0.34 -0.04 28.17
CA MET A 140 0.72 -0.57 29.01
C MET A 140 1.86 0.45 29.17
N ILE A 141 2.32 1.05 28.07
CA ILE A 141 3.37 2.08 28.07
C ILE A 141 2.96 3.30 28.92
N GLU A 142 1.69 3.71 28.86
CA GLU A 142 1.19 4.83 29.66
C GLU A 142 1.08 4.49 31.15
N THR A 143 0.89 3.22 31.48
CA THR A 143 0.96 2.73 32.86
C THR A 143 2.41 2.72 33.35
N ASP A 144 3.34 2.18 32.56
CA ASP A 144 4.77 2.14 32.87
C ASP A 144 5.36 3.55 33.03
N LEU A 145 4.98 4.49 32.17
CA LEU A 145 5.41 5.90 32.26
C LEU A 145 4.87 6.59 33.51
N ARG A 146 3.64 6.26 33.95
CA ARG A 146 3.09 6.79 35.20
C ARG A 146 3.85 6.27 36.40
N GLU A 147 4.16 4.98 36.42
CA GLU A 147 4.94 4.36 37.50
C GLU A 147 6.36 4.95 37.56
N LEU A 148 7.00 5.12 36.41
CA LEU A 148 8.34 5.71 36.32
C LEU A 148 8.37 7.15 36.84
N ARG A 149 7.34 7.95 36.51
CA ARG A 149 7.18 9.31 37.05
C ARG A 149 6.96 9.32 38.57
N GLN A 150 6.22 8.36 39.11
CA GLN A 150 6.05 8.22 40.56
C GLN A 150 7.38 7.89 41.25
N ARG A 151 8.15 6.94 40.71
CA ARG A 151 9.46 6.58 41.25
C ARG A 151 10.44 7.77 41.24
N LEU A 152 10.44 8.57 40.18
CA LEU A 152 11.26 9.78 40.11
C LEU A 152 10.88 10.82 41.17
N ARG A 153 9.58 11.03 41.44
CA ARG A 153 9.14 11.94 42.51
C ARG A 153 9.61 11.48 43.89
N LEU A 154 9.50 10.19 44.18
CA LEU A 154 9.95 9.63 45.46
C LEU A 154 11.47 9.79 45.66
N LEU A 155 12.26 9.64 44.60
CA LEU A 155 13.70 9.90 44.64
C LEU A 155 14.04 11.38 44.88
N GLU A 156 13.27 12.29 44.28
CA GLU A 156 13.44 13.73 44.51
C GLU A 156 13.07 14.14 45.95
N GLU A 157 12.04 13.53 46.52
CA GLU A 157 11.64 13.72 47.92
C GLU A 157 12.70 13.20 48.89
N ALA A 158 13.17 11.95 48.71
CA ALA A 158 14.23 11.38 49.53
C ALA A 158 15.55 12.19 49.45
N ARG A 159 15.86 12.76 48.28
CA ARG A 159 17.03 13.65 48.13
C ARG A 159 16.87 14.96 48.90
N ARG A 160 15.65 15.51 49.02
CA ARG A 160 15.39 16.74 49.79
C ARG A 160 15.45 16.52 51.29
N GLU A 161 15.12 15.34 51.79
CA GLU A 161 15.17 15.02 53.23
C GLU A 161 16.60 14.78 53.74
N LEU A 162 17.53 14.44 52.84
CA LEU A 162 18.93 14.14 53.16
C LEU A 162 19.90 15.33 52.96
N GLY A 163 19.43 16.47 52.45
CA GLY A 163 20.22 17.68 52.24
C GLY A 163 19.76 18.82 53.13
#